data_AF-X1P2H2-F1
#
_entry.id   AF-X1P2H2-F1
#
_cell.length_a   1.000
_cell.length_b   1.000
_cell.length_c   1.000
_cell.angle_alpha   90.00
_cell.angle_beta   90.00
_cell.angle_gamma   90.00
#
_symmetry.space_group_name_H-M   'P 1'
#
loop_
_entity.id
_entity.type
_entity.pdbx_description
1 polymer ?
#
loop_
_entity_poly.entity_id
_entity_poly.type
_entity_poly.pdbx_seq_one_letter_code
_entity_poly.pdbx_strand_id
1 'polypeptide(L)'
;LAADVTHEETSAKDVTEEYVDLSAKLKNLEATEEQYLRLMEKAEKVEDILAIQKELSKTRGEIEQTKGRMQYLERTSATSLIRVQLNQAELDARLTASKIRVKEGEKVEFEGRIYGGFPPYSYEWDFGDGETSTSAYPVHAYKSTGEYTVSLKVTDDRGNTNTWTRDGYIVVRPGWSAGNITSTAWNGLVTFGHVLANIFIWLGIFSPVWIIGGGVFYWWRRRKKRA
;
A
#
# COMPACT_ATOMS: atom_id res chain seq x y z
N LEU A 1 -7.36 -3.45 16.61
CA LEU A 1 -6.46 -4.60 16.38
C LEU A 1 -5.13 -4.26 17.04
N ALA A 2 -4.58 -5.17 17.84
CA ALA A 2 -3.49 -4.95 18.77
C ALA A 2 -2.27 -4.26 18.11
N ALA A 3 -1.87 -3.11 18.64
CA ALA A 3 -0.56 -2.54 18.34
C ALA A 3 0.47 -3.35 19.14
N ASP A 4 1.40 -3.98 18.44
CA ASP A 4 2.50 -4.74 19.04
C ASP A 4 3.50 -3.74 19.67
N VAL A 5 3.51 -3.69 20.99
CA VAL A 5 4.41 -2.84 21.77
C VAL A 5 5.74 -3.57 21.85
N THR A 6 6.65 -3.26 20.92
CA THR A 6 7.87 -4.05 20.77
C THR A 6 8.93 -3.75 21.82
N HIS A 7 8.95 -2.59 22.47
CA HIS A 7 9.81 -2.31 23.62
C HIS A 7 9.18 -1.23 24.52
N GLU A 8 9.16 -1.49 25.83
CA GLU A 8 8.84 -0.55 26.89
C GLU A 8 10.08 -0.45 27.81
N GLU A 9 10.87 0.62 27.66
CA GLU A 9 11.95 0.93 28.60
C GLU A 9 11.43 1.91 29.65
N THR A 10 10.91 1.39 30.76
CA THR A 10 10.62 2.19 31.95
C THR A 10 11.88 2.27 32.81
N SER A 11 12.81 3.15 32.44
CA SER A 11 13.84 3.65 33.39
C SER A 11 13.32 4.90 34.10
N ALA A 12 12.12 4.81 34.66
CA ALA A 12 11.65 5.73 35.68
C ALA A 12 11.61 4.89 36.95
N LYS A 13 12.47 5.17 37.92
CA LYS A 13 12.17 4.80 39.31
C LYS A 13 10.81 5.44 39.59
N ASP A 14 9.77 4.62 39.64
CA ASP A 14 8.39 5.02 39.46
C ASP A 14 8.06 6.15 40.44
N VAL A 15 7.89 7.37 39.91
CA VAL A 15 7.58 8.56 40.70
C VAL A 15 6.29 8.34 41.49
N THR A 16 5.42 7.44 41.02
CA THR A 16 4.18 7.02 41.67
C THR A 16 4.47 6.21 42.94
N GLU A 17 5.42 5.28 42.91
CA GLU A 17 5.78 4.42 44.04
C GLU A 17 6.40 5.25 45.17
N GLU A 18 7.35 6.15 44.84
CA GLU A 18 7.96 7.05 45.84
C GLU A 18 6.92 8.00 46.46
N TYR A 19 5.96 8.50 45.67
CA TYR A 19 4.90 9.37 46.18
C TYR A 19 3.96 8.63 47.15
N VAL A 20 3.59 7.39 46.82
CA VAL A 20 2.74 6.55 47.68
C VAL A 20 3.43 6.28 49.02
N ASP A 21 4.71 5.91 49.02
CA ASP A 21 5.49 5.69 50.24
C ASP A 21 5.60 6.96 51.11
N LEU A 22 5.87 8.11 50.48
CA LEU A 22 5.93 9.40 51.18
C LEU A 22 4.57 9.80 51.77
N SER A 23 3.46 9.50 51.08
CA SER A 23 2.10 9.76 51.57
C SER A 23 1.78 8.93 52.82
N ALA A 24 2.17 7.65 52.82
CA ALA A 24 2.00 6.77 53.97
C ALA A 24 2.88 7.22 55.16
N LYS A 25 4.13 7.60 54.89
CA LYS A 25 5.04 8.17 55.89
C LYS A 25 4.47 9.46 56.49
N LEU A 26 3.96 10.36 55.66
CA LEU A 26 3.38 11.63 56.10
C LEU A 26 2.21 11.41 57.06
N LYS A 27 1.28 10.51 56.70
CA LYS A 27 0.14 10.17 57.55
C LYS A 27 0.57 9.64 58.92
N ASN A 28 1.60 8.80 58.97
CA ASN A 28 2.14 8.28 60.22
C ASN A 28 2.81 9.37 61.07
N LEU A 29 3.53 10.31 60.45
CA LEU A 29 4.14 11.45 61.13
C LEU A 29 3.09 12.41 61.69
N GLU A 30 2.04 12.73 60.94
CA GLU A 30 0.94 13.60 61.39
C GLU A 30 0.18 12.96 62.57
N ALA A 31 -0.07 11.65 62.53
CA ALA A 31 -0.63 10.93 63.66
C ALA A 31 0.29 10.97 64.91
N THR A 32 1.61 10.92 64.70
CA THR A 32 2.60 11.01 65.79
C THR A 32 2.64 12.43 66.37
N GLU A 33 2.55 13.47 65.53
CA GLU A 33 2.41 14.86 65.97
C GLU A 33 1.19 15.04 66.88
N GLU A 34 0.02 14.52 66.49
CA GLU A 34 -1.19 14.57 67.32
C GLU A 34 -1.00 13.88 68.67
N GLN A 35 -0.28 12.74 68.70
CA GLN A 35 0.03 12.05 69.95
C GLN A 35 0.90 12.91 70.87
N TYR A 36 1.94 13.57 70.35
CA TYR A 36 2.77 14.46 71.14
C TYR A 36 1.99 15.67 71.67
N LEU A 37 1.10 16.26 70.87
CA LEU A 37 0.24 17.36 71.31
C LEU A 37 -0.68 16.93 72.47
N ARG A 38 -1.25 15.73 72.41
CA ARG A 38 -2.06 15.17 73.52
C ARG A 38 -1.23 14.88 74.77
N LEU A 39 0.02 14.48 74.61
CA LEU A 39 0.93 14.29 75.75
C LEU A 39 1.32 15.63 76.38
N MET A 40 1.51 16.68 75.59
CA MET A 40 1.76 18.03 76.11
C MET A 40 0.61 18.55 76.96
N GLU A 41 -0.64 18.30 76.57
CA GLU A 41 -1.83 18.70 77.34
C GLU A 41 -1.89 18.03 78.72
N LYS A 42 -1.35 16.81 78.84
CA LYS A 42 -1.39 15.99 80.06
C LYS A 42 -0.12 16.07 80.92
N ALA A 43 0.93 16.73 80.42
CA ALA A 43 2.22 16.79 81.10
C ALA A 43 2.20 17.87 82.19
N GLU A 44 2.46 17.48 83.43
CA GLU A 44 2.51 18.39 84.58
C GLU A 44 3.94 18.83 84.92
N LYS A 45 4.95 18.05 84.54
CA LYS A 45 6.37 18.32 84.82
C LYS A 45 7.02 19.07 83.67
N VAL A 46 7.81 20.09 84.01
CA VAL A 46 8.55 20.93 83.04
C VAL A 46 9.53 20.11 82.20
N GLU A 47 10.17 19.11 82.78
CA GLU A 47 11.12 18.24 82.08
C GLU A 47 10.43 17.40 80.98
N ASP A 48 9.26 16.84 81.28
CA ASP A 48 8.45 16.07 80.33
C ASP A 48 7.95 16.98 79.20
N ILE A 49 7.50 18.19 79.53
CA ILE A 49 7.08 19.20 78.53
C ILE A 49 8.23 19.54 77.58
N LEU A 50 9.44 19.75 78.10
CA LEU A 50 10.61 20.10 77.28
C LEU A 50 11.03 18.93 76.37
N ALA A 51 10.99 17.70 76.89
CA ALA A 51 11.28 16.51 76.11
C ALA A 51 10.26 16.31 74.97
N ILE A 52 8.96 16.47 75.25
CA ILE A 52 7.92 16.37 74.24
C ILE A 52 8.04 17.48 73.19
N GLN A 53 8.33 18.72 73.59
CA GLN A 53 8.53 19.83 72.64
C GLN A 53 9.69 19.57 71.67
N LYS A 54 10.78 18.96 72.14
CA LYS A 54 11.91 18.59 71.30
C LYS A 54 11.52 17.57 70.23
N GLU A 55 10.84 16.49 70.63
CA GLU A 55 10.40 15.45 69.67
C GLU A 55 9.30 15.96 68.74
N LEU A 56 8.41 16.83 69.22
CA LEU A 56 7.41 17.51 68.40
C LEU A 56 8.06 18.39 67.33
N SER A 57 9.07 19.19 67.72
CA SER A 57 9.82 20.02 66.77
C SER A 57 10.53 19.18 65.71
N LYS A 58 11.13 18.06 66.09
CA LYS A 58 11.76 17.12 65.17
C LYS A 58 10.73 16.52 64.20
N THR A 59 9.61 16.04 64.73
CA THR A 59 8.52 15.44 63.94
C THR A 59 7.97 16.43 62.92
N ARG A 60 7.75 17.70 63.31
CA ARG A 60 7.34 18.77 62.40
C ARG A 60 8.34 19.02 61.29
N GLY A 61 9.63 19.02 61.60
CA GLY A 61 10.69 19.13 60.59
C GLY A 61 10.64 17.99 59.56
N GLU A 62 10.39 16.76 60.02
CA GLU A 62 10.24 15.60 59.13
C GLU A 62 8.96 15.68 58.27
N ILE A 63 7.86 16.20 58.81
CA ILE A 63 6.62 16.48 58.07
C ILE A 63 6.87 17.49 56.95
N GLU A 64 7.52 18.62 57.27
CA GLU A 64 7.83 19.67 56.28
C GLU A 64 8.74 19.14 55.17
N GLN A 65 9.79 18.37 55.53
CA GLN A 65 10.67 17.76 54.55
C GLN A 65 9.93 16.78 53.63
N THR A 66 9.03 15.97 54.21
CA THR A 66 8.23 14.99 53.45
C THR A 66 7.27 15.68 52.50
N LYS A 67 6.54 16.72 52.96
CA LYS A 67 5.65 17.55 52.12
C LYS A 67 6.42 18.23 50.99
N GLY A 68 7.60 18.78 51.27
CA GLY A 68 8.46 19.40 50.26
C GLY A 68 8.92 18.41 49.18
N ARG A 69 9.27 17.17 49.55
CA ARG A 69 9.62 16.12 48.59
C ARG A 69 8.42 15.72 47.73
N MET A 70 7.24 15.54 48.33
CA MET A 70 6.01 15.24 47.59
C MET A 70 5.66 16.35 46.59
N GLN A 71 5.75 17.62 46.98
CA GLN A 71 5.52 18.77 46.10
C GLN A 71 6.53 18.83 44.94
N TYR A 72 7.79 18.49 45.20
CA TYR A 72 8.81 18.37 44.14
C TYR A 72 8.41 17.27 43.15
N LEU A 73 8.03 16.08 43.64
CA LEU A 73 7.59 14.97 42.81
C LEU A 73 6.38 15.34 41.96
N GLU A 74 5.37 16.01 42.51
CA GLU A 74 4.20 16.51 41.78
C GLU A 74 4.58 17.49 40.66
N ARG A 75 5.48 18.43 40.95
CA ARG A 75 5.95 19.40 39.95
C ARG A 75 6.74 18.71 38.83
N THR A 76 7.57 17.73 39.18
CA THR A 76 8.36 16.97 38.21
C THR A 76 7.54 15.94 37.43
N SER A 77 6.51 15.34 38.03
CA SER A 77 5.61 14.40 37.34
C SER A 77 4.67 15.15 36.39
N ALA A 78 4.16 16.32 36.79
CA ALA A 78 3.38 17.20 35.91
C ALA A 78 4.18 17.71 34.69
N THR A 79 5.52 17.71 34.77
CA THR A 79 6.42 18.02 33.64
C THR A 79 6.95 16.77 32.92
N SER A 80 6.76 15.58 33.48
CA SER A 80 7.06 14.29 32.84
C SER A 80 5.97 13.96 31.82
N LEU A 81 6.04 14.62 30.67
CA LEU A 81 5.18 14.31 29.54
C LEU A 81 5.58 12.93 28.99
N ILE A 82 4.72 11.93 29.15
CA ILE A 82 4.80 10.71 28.33
C ILE A 82 4.53 11.15 26.89
N ARG A 83 5.59 11.26 26.08
CA ARG A 83 5.45 11.42 24.64
C ARG A 83 5.25 10.04 24.03
N VAL A 84 3.99 9.63 23.89
CA VAL A 84 3.66 8.48 23.02
C VAL A 84 3.94 8.93 21.59
N GLN A 85 5.10 8.55 21.06
CA GLN A 85 5.45 8.78 19.67
C GLN A 85 4.79 7.67 18.84
N LEU A 86 3.51 7.87 18.54
CA LEU A 86 2.81 7.05 17.55
C LEU A 86 3.46 7.33 16.19
N ASN A 87 4.33 6.43 15.75
CA ASN A 87 4.70 6.31 14.35
C ASN A 87 3.47 5.80 13.60
N GLN A 88 2.53 6.70 13.34
CA GLN A 88 1.33 6.41 12.58
C GLN A 88 1.76 6.14 11.14
N ALA A 89 1.45 4.94 10.62
CA ALA A 89 1.68 4.63 9.22
C ALA A 89 0.86 5.60 8.36
N GLU A 90 1.57 6.51 7.67
CA GLU A 90 0.97 7.41 6.69
C GLU A 90 0.21 6.57 5.65
N LEU A 91 -0.90 7.12 5.14
CA LEU A 91 -1.67 6.48 4.09
C LEU A 91 -0.78 6.31 2.86
N ASP A 92 -0.52 5.06 2.47
CA ASP A 92 0.16 4.69 1.23
C ASP A 92 -0.78 3.84 0.38
N ALA A 93 -0.79 4.09 -0.92
CA ALA A 93 -1.62 3.36 -1.88
C ALA A 93 -0.75 2.88 -3.03
N ARG A 94 -0.94 1.62 -3.45
CA ARG A 94 -0.24 1.05 -4.61
C ARG A 94 -1.24 0.47 -5.57
N LEU A 95 -1.15 0.88 -6.83
CA LEU A 95 -2.02 0.35 -7.87
C LEU A 95 -1.40 -0.86 -8.58
N THR A 96 -2.27 -1.80 -8.93
CA THR A 96 -1.94 -2.98 -9.73
C THR A 96 -3.03 -3.23 -10.76
N ALA A 97 -2.65 -3.86 -11.87
CA ALA A 97 -3.54 -4.29 -12.94
C ALA A 97 -3.33 -5.78 -13.23
N SER A 98 -4.41 -6.46 -13.60
CA SER A 98 -4.40 -7.86 -14.04
C SER A 98 -3.48 -8.11 -15.24
N LYS A 99 -3.39 -7.14 -16.16
CA LYS A 99 -2.54 -7.19 -17.36
C LYS A 99 -1.96 -5.83 -17.68
N ILE A 100 -0.72 -5.83 -18.14
CA ILE A 100 0.03 -4.63 -18.57
C ILE A 100 0.00 -4.46 -20.09
N ARG A 101 -0.07 -5.58 -20.83
CA ARG A 101 -0.13 -5.58 -22.30
C ARG A 101 -1.44 -6.21 -22.73
N VAL A 102 -2.28 -5.44 -23.41
CA VAL A 102 -3.61 -5.88 -23.83
C VAL A 102 -3.90 -5.50 -25.28
N LYS A 103 -4.90 -6.14 -25.86
CA LYS A 103 -5.43 -5.72 -27.16
C LYS A 103 -6.50 -4.66 -26.98
N GLU A 104 -6.71 -3.87 -28.01
CA GLU A 104 -7.85 -2.95 -28.09
C GLU A 104 -9.17 -3.65 -27.73
N GLY A 105 -9.94 -3.03 -26.83
CA GLY A 105 -11.21 -3.55 -26.33
C GLY A 105 -11.10 -4.70 -25.30
N GLU A 106 -9.90 -5.18 -24.98
CA GLU A 106 -9.70 -6.17 -23.93
C GLU A 106 -9.86 -5.54 -22.55
N LYS A 107 -10.61 -6.22 -21.66
CA LYS A 107 -10.85 -5.76 -20.30
C LYS A 107 -9.62 -5.96 -19.40
N VAL A 108 -9.31 -4.95 -18.61
CA VAL A 108 -8.27 -4.93 -17.58
C VAL A 108 -8.93 -4.65 -16.24
N GLU A 109 -8.74 -5.55 -15.30
CA GLU A 109 -9.12 -5.36 -13.90
C GLU A 109 -8.00 -4.61 -13.15
N PHE A 110 -8.38 -3.65 -12.32
CA PHE A 110 -7.46 -2.87 -11.49
C PHE A 110 -7.80 -3.05 -10.01
N GLU A 111 -6.76 -2.96 -9.17
CA GLU A 111 -6.86 -3.06 -7.71
C GLU A 111 -5.89 -2.08 -7.06
N GLY A 112 -6.38 -1.37 -6.04
CA GLY A 112 -5.58 -0.53 -5.15
C GLY A 112 -5.27 -1.25 -3.84
N ARG A 113 -3.99 -1.44 -3.52
CA ARG A 113 -3.52 -1.96 -2.25
C ARG A 113 -3.21 -0.80 -1.30
N ILE A 114 -3.92 -0.76 -0.18
CA ILE A 114 -3.81 0.31 0.81
C ILE A 114 -2.97 -0.16 2.00
N TYR A 115 -2.07 0.69 2.46
CA TYR A 115 -1.24 0.49 3.63
C TYR A 115 -1.40 1.71 4.55
N GLY A 116 -1.55 1.49 5.86
CA GLY A 116 -1.80 2.59 6.80
C GLY A 116 -3.18 3.24 6.62
N GLY A 117 -3.33 4.47 7.12
CA GLY A 117 -4.58 5.24 7.05
C GLY A 117 -5.72 4.74 7.95
N PHE A 118 -6.87 5.42 7.87
CA PHE A 118 -8.09 5.05 8.62
C PHE A 118 -9.26 4.68 7.69
N PRO A 119 -9.74 3.43 7.70
CA PRO A 119 -10.92 3.06 6.93
C PRO A 119 -12.20 3.75 7.48
N PRO A 120 -13.24 3.93 6.65
CA PRO A 120 -13.35 3.50 5.24
C PRO A 120 -12.50 4.34 4.27
N TYR A 121 -12.23 3.77 3.09
CA TYR A 121 -11.48 4.43 2.02
C TYR A 121 -12.39 4.76 0.84
N SER A 122 -12.14 5.91 0.20
CA SER A 122 -12.69 6.26 -1.11
C SER A 122 -11.60 6.24 -2.18
N TYR A 123 -11.99 5.87 -3.40
CA TYR A 123 -11.08 5.67 -4.52
C TYR A 123 -11.45 6.60 -5.67
N GLU A 124 -10.44 7.09 -6.37
CA GLU A 124 -10.55 7.87 -7.58
C GLU A 124 -9.47 7.38 -8.55
N TRP A 125 -9.91 6.72 -9.62
CA TRP A 125 -9.07 6.15 -10.66
C TRP A 125 -9.10 7.02 -11.90
N ASP A 126 -7.94 7.25 -12.50
CA ASP A 126 -7.79 7.81 -13.85
C ASP A 126 -6.99 6.80 -14.69
N PHE A 127 -7.58 6.36 -15.79
CA PHE A 127 -6.97 5.36 -16.67
C PHE A 127 -6.06 5.94 -17.75
N GLY A 128 -5.96 7.28 -17.86
CA GLY A 128 -5.12 7.98 -18.82
C GLY A 128 -5.71 8.16 -20.21
N ASP A 129 -6.95 7.71 -20.43
CA ASP A 129 -7.71 7.86 -21.68
C ASP A 129 -8.90 8.81 -21.56
N GLY A 130 -9.02 9.49 -20.42
CA GLY A 130 -10.12 10.40 -20.08
C GLY A 130 -11.30 9.74 -19.37
N GLU A 131 -11.29 8.41 -19.19
CA GLU A 131 -12.28 7.70 -18.36
C GLU A 131 -11.76 7.53 -16.92
N THR A 132 -12.69 7.55 -15.96
CA THR A 132 -12.39 7.48 -14.52
C THR A 132 -13.30 6.49 -13.80
N SER A 133 -12.94 6.10 -12.57
CA SER A 133 -13.79 5.25 -11.72
C SER A 133 -13.64 5.54 -10.24
N THR A 134 -14.70 5.28 -9.47
CA THR A 134 -14.69 5.37 -8.00
C THR A 134 -14.83 4.00 -7.31
N SER A 135 -14.86 2.92 -8.09
CA SER A 135 -14.91 1.55 -7.55
C SER A 135 -13.57 1.17 -6.91
N ALA A 136 -13.61 0.35 -5.86
CA ALA A 136 -12.40 -0.25 -5.29
C ALA A 136 -11.72 -1.25 -6.25
N TYR A 137 -12.53 -1.93 -7.07
CA TYR A 137 -12.09 -2.92 -8.08
C TYR A 137 -12.73 -2.59 -9.44
N PRO A 138 -12.23 -1.57 -10.17
CA PRO A 138 -12.80 -1.23 -11.47
C PRO A 138 -12.30 -2.16 -12.57
N VAL A 139 -13.14 -2.31 -13.60
CA VAL A 139 -12.79 -3.02 -14.84
C VAL A 139 -12.88 -2.02 -15.98
N HIS A 140 -11.80 -1.85 -16.73
CA HIS A 140 -11.70 -0.88 -17.81
C HIS A 140 -11.27 -1.52 -19.12
N ALA A 141 -11.67 -0.95 -20.27
CA ALA A 141 -11.28 -1.43 -21.59
C ALA A 141 -10.90 -0.27 -22.50
N TYR A 142 -9.65 -0.26 -22.96
CA TYR A 142 -9.11 0.81 -23.79
C TYR A 142 -9.56 0.67 -25.25
N LYS A 143 -10.09 1.77 -25.80
CA LYS A 143 -10.66 1.85 -27.16
C LYS A 143 -9.64 2.18 -28.25
N SER A 144 -8.41 2.52 -27.89
CA SER A 144 -7.39 2.92 -28.86
C SER A 144 -6.05 2.33 -28.47
N THR A 145 -5.18 2.18 -29.45
CA THR A 145 -3.82 1.69 -29.22
C THR A 145 -2.95 2.82 -28.68
N GLY A 146 -2.07 2.50 -27.73
CA GLY A 146 -1.22 3.50 -27.09
C GLY A 146 -0.64 3.00 -25.78
N GLU A 147 0.12 3.86 -25.12
CA GLU A 147 0.58 3.67 -23.76
C GLU A 147 -0.20 4.61 -22.84
N TYR A 148 -0.75 4.08 -21.75
CA TYR A 148 -1.63 4.81 -20.85
C TYR A 148 -1.02 4.91 -19.46
N THR A 149 -0.95 6.14 -18.95
CA THR A 149 -0.57 6.44 -17.57
C THR A 149 -1.80 6.25 -16.68
N VAL A 150 -1.67 5.43 -15.64
CA VAL A 150 -2.78 5.15 -14.71
C VAL A 150 -2.47 5.78 -13.37
N SER A 151 -3.44 6.48 -12.79
CA SER A 151 -3.34 7.02 -11.45
C SER A 151 -4.48 6.53 -10.54
N LEU A 152 -4.14 6.34 -9.28
CA LEU A 152 -5.06 5.99 -8.20
C LEU A 152 -4.87 6.99 -7.08
N LYS A 153 -5.94 7.70 -6.73
CA LYS A 153 -6.02 8.53 -5.53
C LYS A 153 -6.95 7.88 -4.52
N VAL A 154 -6.49 7.80 -3.28
CA VAL A 154 -7.23 7.20 -2.17
C VAL A 154 -7.36 8.23 -1.07
N THR A 155 -8.57 8.35 -0.51
CA THR A 155 -8.85 9.20 0.66
C THR A 155 -9.33 8.35 1.81
N ASP A 156 -8.82 8.60 3.01
CA ASP A 156 -9.24 7.92 4.24
C ASP A 156 -10.35 8.70 4.98
N ASP A 157 -10.91 8.12 6.04
CA ASP A 157 -12.02 8.72 6.82
C ASP A 157 -11.62 10.04 7.50
N ARG A 158 -10.32 10.29 7.69
CA ARG A 158 -9.79 11.52 8.28
C ARG A 158 -9.43 12.57 7.23
N GLY A 159 -9.70 12.29 5.95
CA GLY A 159 -9.40 13.18 4.84
C GLY A 159 -7.94 13.17 4.40
N ASN A 160 -7.12 12.24 4.87
CA ASN A 160 -5.77 12.07 4.33
C ASN A 160 -5.87 11.49 2.92
N THR A 161 -5.05 12.00 2.01
CA THR A 161 -5.04 11.55 0.61
C THR A 161 -3.67 11.05 0.20
N ASN A 162 -3.63 9.95 -0.55
CA ASN A 162 -2.44 9.47 -1.23
C ASN A 162 -2.76 9.25 -2.71
N THR A 163 -1.88 9.71 -3.60
CA THR A 163 -1.99 9.49 -5.04
C THR A 163 -0.78 8.73 -5.53
N TRP A 164 -1.03 7.60 -6.19
CA TRP A 164 -0.01 6.80 -6.85
C TRP A 164 -0.22 6.81 -8.36
N THR A 165 0.82 7.15 -9.12
CA THR A 165 0.76 7.22 -10.59
C THR A 165 1.80 6.30 -11.19
N ARG A 166 1.44 5.59 -12.27
CA ARG A 166 2.36 4.78 -13.07
C ARG A 166 2.31 5.22 -14.52
N ASP A 167 3.41 5.81 -14.98
CA ASP A 167 3.56 6.28 -16.35
C ASP A 167 3.68 5.12 -17.34
N GLY A 168 2.97 5.21 -18.47
CA GLY A 168 2.99 4.19 -19.53
C GLY A 168 2.68 2.77 -19.01
N TYR A 169 1.82 2.67 -17.98
CA TYR A 169 1.60 1.42 -17.27
C TYR A 169 0.88 0.38 -18.12
N ILE A 170 -0.10 0.79 -18.93
CA ILE A 170 -0.84 -0.11 -19.81
C ILE A 170 -0.45 0.15 -21.26
N VAL A 171 -0.05 -0.90 -21.97
CA VAL A 171 0.31 -0.86 -23.39
C VAL A 171 -0.75 -1.60 -24.19
N VAL A 172 -1.49 -0.86 -24.99
CA VAL A 172 -2.59 -1.37 -25.81
C VAL A 172 -2.13 -1.53 -27.25
N ARG A 173 -2.23 -2.76 -27.75
CA ARG A 173 -1.88 -3.13 -29.13
C ARG A 173 -3.13 -3.28 -29.99
N PRO A 174 -3.00 -3.17 -31.32
CA PRO A 174 -4.14 -3.35 -32.21
C PRO A 174 -4.86 -4.67 -31.93
N GLY A 175 -6.19 -4.59 -31.84
CA GLY A 175 -7.03 -5.78 -31.84
C GLY A 175 -6.89 -6.55 -33.16
N TRP A 176 -7.36 -7.80 -33.19
CA TRP A 176 -7.40 -8.54 -34.45
C TRP A 176 -8.52 -7.93 -35.31
N SER A 177 -8.18 -6.97 -36.17
CA SER A 177 -9.15 -6.36 -37.07
C SER A 177 -9.35 -7.26 -38.29
N ALA A 178 -10.52 -7.90 -38.36
CA ALA A 178 -10.94 -8.68 -39.53
C ALA A 178 -10.92 -7.85 -40.83
N GLY A 179 -10.98 -6.52 -40.73
CA GLY A 179 -10.96 -5.59 -41.86
C GLY A 179 -9.66 -5.54 -42.68
N ASN A 180 -8.51 -5.93 -42.12
CA ASN A 180 -7.24 -6.03 -42.88
C ASN A 180 -7.01 -7.42 -43.50
N ILE A 181 -7.81 -8.41 -43.09
CA ILE A 181 -7.75 -9.76 -43.64
C ILE A 181 -8.39 -9.78 -45.02
N THR A 182 -9.43 -8.96 -45.27
CA THR A 182 -10.09 -8.95 -46.58
C THR A 182 -9.16 -8.42 -47.67
N SER A 183 -8.48 -7.27 -47.50
CA SER A 183 -7.60 -6.74 -48.55
C SER A 183 -6.39 -7.64 -48.82
N THR A 184 -5.78 -8.21 -47.78
CA THR A 184 -4.62 -9.10 -47.92
C THR A 184 -5.03 -10.48 -48.47
N ALA A 185 -6.16 -11.04 -48.05
CA ALA A 185 -6.67 -12.31 -48.55
C ALA A 185 -7.20 -12.19 -49.99
N TRP A 186 -7.89 -11.09 -50.34
CA TRP A 186 -8.31 -10.81 -51.72
C TRP A 186 -7.10 -10.62 -52.63
N ASN A 187 -6.07 -9.89 -52.20
CA ASN A 187 -4.83 -9.76 -52.97
C ASN A 187 -4.15 -11.12 -53.15
N GLY A 188 -4.07 -11.96 -52.10
CA GLY A 188 -3.55 -13.32 -52.21
C GLY A 188 -4.35 -14.20 -53.18
N LEU A 189 -5.69 -14.12 -53.13
CA LEU A 189 -6.60 -14.90 -53.98
C LEU A 189 -6.55 -14.44 -55.45
N VAL A 190 -6.47 -13.14 -55.70
CA VAL A 190 -6.29 -12.56 -57.05
C VAL A 190 -4.92 -12.96 -57.61
N THR A 191 -3.87 -12.94 -56.80
CA THR A 191 -2.53 -13.35 -57.23
C THR A 191 -2.50 -14.83 -57.61
N PHE A 192 -3.13 -15.70 -56.79
CA PHE A 192 -3.27 -17.13 -57.09
C PHE A 192 -4.10 -17.37 -58.37
N GLY A 193 -5.20 -16.64 -58.54
CA GLY A 193 -6.02 -16.67 -59.75
C GLY A 193 -5.24 -16.28 -61.01
N HIS A 194 -4.41 -15.23 -60.93
CA HIS A 194 -3.53 -14.82 -62.03
C HIS A 194 -2.47 -15.88 -62.36
N VAL A 195 -1.87 -16.53 -61.36
CA VAL A 195 -0.89 -17.60 -61.59
C VAL A 195 -1.53 -18.78 -62.32
N LEU A 196 -2.74 -19.20 -61.90
CA LEU A 196 -3.49 -20.25 -62.59
C LEU A 196 -3.84 -19.85 -64.03
N ALA A 197 -4.37 -18.64 -64.23
CA ALA A 197 -4.67 -18.13 -65.57
C ALA A 197 -3.44 -18.14 -66.48
N ASN A 198 -2.27 -17.72 -65.97
CA ASN A 198 -1.02 -17.73 -66.73
C ASN A 198 -0.57 -19.16 -67.08
N ILE A 199 -0.72 -20.11 -66.15
CA ILE A 199 -0.44 -21.54 -66.41
C ILE A 199 -1.38 -22.09 -67.49
N PHE A 200 -2.68 -21.77 -67.45
CA PHE A 200 -3.63 -22.20 -68.47
C PHE A 200 -3.38 -21.56 -69.84
N ILE A 201 -2.93 -20.30 -69.88
CA ILE A 201 -2.50 -19.63 -71.12
C ILE A 201 -1.29 -20.35 -71.71
N TRP A 202 -0.28 -20.68 -70.90
CA TRP A 202 0.89 -21.44 -71.36
C TRP A 202 0.52 -22.85 -71.82
N LEU A 203 -0.31 -23.58 -71.07
CA LEU A 203 -0.75 -24.91 -71.44
C LEU A 203 -1.65 -24.91 -72.68
N GLY A 204 -2.54 -23.92 -72.84
CA GLY A 204 -3.46 -23.83 -73.98
C GLY A 204 -2.79 -23.37 -75.28
N ILE A 205 -1.93 -22.36 -75.21
CA ILE A 205 -1.26 -21.78 -76.39
C ILE A 205 -0.10 -22.67 -76.88
N PHE A 206 0.61 -23.36 -75.99
CA PHE A 206 1.73 -24.26 -76.37
C PHE A 206 1.34 -25.73 -76.55
N SER A 207 0.10 -26.14 -76.24
CA SER A 207 -0.39 -27.52 -76.45
C SER A 207 -0.22 -28.05 -77.89
N PRO A 208 -0.42 -27.26 -78.97
CA PRO A 208 -0.27 -27.81 -80.33
C PRO A 208 1.17 -28.20 -80.70
N VAL A 209 2.18 -27.53 -80.13
CA VAL A 209 3.60 -27.73 -80.52
C VAL A 209 4.16 -29.03 -79.96
N TRP A 210 3.75 -29.43 -78.76
CA TRP A 210 4.20 -30.69 -78.15
C TRP A 210 3.55 -31.93 -78.78
N ILE A 211 2.30 -31.82 -79.25
CA ILE A 211 1.61 -32.92 -79.95
C ILE A 211 2.23 -33.17 -81.32
N ILE A 212 2.58 -32.09 -82.05
CA ILE A 212 3.26 -32.20 -83.35
C ILE A 212 4.72 -32.68 -83.17
N GLY A 213 5.46 -32.14 -82.19
CA GLY A 213 6.83 -32.55 -81.89
C GLY A 213 6.96 -34.01 -81.43
N GLY A 214 6.06 -34.45 -80.54
CA GLY A 214 5.98 -35.85 -80.10
C GLY A 214 5.59 -36.82 -81.23
N GLY A 215 4.67 -36.41 -82.10
CA GLY A 215 4.27 -37.19 -83.28
C GLY A 215 5.41 -37.39 -84.28
N VAL A 216 6.18 -36.33 -84.56
CA VAL A 216 7.34 -36.38 -85.47
C VAL A 216 8.49 -37.22 -84.87
N PHE A 217 8.75 -37.10 -83.57
CA PHE A 217 9.77 -37.92 -82.90
C PHE A 217 9.38 -39.40 -82.85
N TYR A 218 8.10 -39.71 -82.57
CA TYR A 218 7.58 -41.07 -82.62
C TYR A 218 7.67 -41.68 -84.02
N TRP A 219 7.35 -40.89 -85.06
CA TRP A 219 7.48 -41.31 -86.45
C TRP A 219 8.94 -41.54 -86.87
N TRP A 220 9.87 -40.65 -86.48
CA TRP A 220 11.30 -40.78 -86.76
C TRP A 220 11.92 -42.01 -86.07
N ARG A 221 11.54 -42.27 -84.81
CA ARG A 221 12.00 -43.44 -84.05
C ARG A 221 11.49 -44.77 -84.65
N ARG A 222 10.30 -44.77 -85.26
CA ARG A 222 9.75 -45.95 -85.95
C ARG A 222 10.46 -46.24 -87.27
N ARG A 223 10.93 -45.20 -87.97
CA ARG A 223 11.66 -45.32 -89.25
C ARG A 223 13.06 -45.93 -89.08
N LYS A 224 13.76 -45.61 -87.98
CA LYS A 224 15.07 -46.19 -87.65
C LYS A 224 15.07 -47.67 -87.27
N LYS A 225 13.91 -48.29 -87.02
CA LYS A 225 13.80 -49.73 -86.74
C LYS A 225 13.53 -50.59 -87.98
N ARG A 226 13.52 -49.99 -89.18
CA ARG A 226 13.28 -50.69 -90.47
C ARG A 226 14.44 -50.54 -91.47
N ALA A 227 15.62 -50.15 -91.00
CA ALA A 227 16.89 -50.22 -91.71
C ALA A 227 17.81 -51.16 -90.92
#